data_AF-A0A8H8MZP7-F1
#
_entry.id   AF-A0A8H8MZP7-F1
#
_cell.length_a   1.000
_cell.length_b   1.000
_cell.length_c   1.000
_cell.angle_alpha   90.00
_cell.angle_beta   90.00
_cell.angle_gamma   90.00
#
_symmetry.space_group_name_H-M   'P 1'
#
loop_
_entity.id
_entity.type
_entity.pdbx_description
1 polymer ?
#
loop_
_entity_poly.entity_id
_entity_poly.type
_entity_poly.pdbx_seq_one_letter_code
_entity_poly.pdbx_strand_id
1 'polypeptide(L)'
;MSEASLHPAITRANAISAIDFRSDTVTSPTASMLAAMSTSPLGDDVYNEDETTINLERYVADLLGHEAGLFVASGTAGNQIALRVHLTQPPHSVLCHFRSHINQYEAGGVATLSQAMVQPVRPSSTPYLTLEDVQKEVVLGSDIHSAPTRVIALENTYGGTVAPLSEVRRISEFARSHGIKMHCDGARLWHAAIVAGGVGSLKEYGKEFDSVTVCFSKGIGAPVGSVMVGSKEFIDRARWVRKSIGGGMRQTGVIAGAARAALDEVFPDKLAKTHGVAKDIESHLHSLGLKTVLPVDTNMIFIDLEAAGLDNSWLVEVAKEAGLRLGYGGRIVVHHQISTEAVEKLKGVLSTVVKRHNEGAYKDRVQTNGHGYGSLKRT
;
A
#
# COMPACT_ATOMS: atom_id res chain seq x y z
N MET A 1 -9.47 23.49 -21.85
CA MET A 1 -8.16 23.39 -22.51
C MET A 1 -8.17 22.10 -23.30
N SER A 2 -8.05 22.16 -24.62
CA SER A 2 -7.88 20.99 -25.49
C SER A 2 -6.71 20.14 -24.99
N GLU A 3 -6.67 18.83 -25.31
CA GLU A 3 -5.50 17.98 -25.09
C GLU A 3 -4.24 18.64 -25.68
N ALA A 4 -3.57 19.48 -24.89
CA ALA A 4 -2.21 19.90 -25.18
C ALA A 4 -1.42 18.61 -25.20
N SER A 5 -0.88 18.26 -26.38
CA SER A 5 -0.22 16.98 -26.60
C SER A 5 0.77 16.74 -25.47
N LEU A 6 0.49 15.73 -24.64
CA LEU A 6 1.38 15.33 -23.55
C LEU A 6 2.80 15.20 -24.11
N HIS A 7 3.80 15.65 -23.33
CA HIS A 7 5.19 15.50 -23.72
C HIS A 7 5.44 14.03 -24.12
N PRO A 8 6.12 13.71 -25.25
CA PRO A 8 6.22 12.34 -25.75
C PRO A 8 6.78 11.33 -24.74
N ALA A 9 7.64 11.77 -23.82
CA ALA A 9 8.16 10.93 -22.74
C ALA A 9 7.07 10.49 -21.74
N ILE A 10 6.07 11.34 -21.49
CA ILE A 10 4.93 11.05 -20.60
C ILE A 10 3.97 10.09 -21.29
N THR A 11 3.65 10.31 -22.57
CA THR A 11 2.87 9.36 -23.37
C THR A 11 3.53 7.98 -23.37
N ARG A 12 4.85 7.92 -23.54
CA ARG A 12 5.63 6.68 -23.45
C ARG A 12 5.55 6.06 -22.05
N ALA A 13 5.66 6.85 -20.98
CA ALA A 13 5.55 6.36 -19.62
C ALA A 13 4.15 5.75 -19.35
N ASN A 14 3.08 6.45 -19.74
CA ASN A 14 1.70 5.96 -19.65
C ASN A 14 1.50 4.66 -20.46
N ALA A 15 2.08 4.56 -21.67
CA ALA A 15 2.03 3.34 -22.46
C ALA A 15 2.78 2.17 -21.79
N ILE A 16 3.89 2.45 -21.10
CA ILE A 16 4.60 1.44 -20.31
C ILE A 16 3.76 1.01 -19.10
N SER A 17 3.16 1.96 -18.36
CA SER A 17 2.28 1.65 -17.24
C SER A 17 1.08 0.79 -17.68
N ALA A 18 0.57 0.97 -18.89
CA ALA A 18 -0.57 0.22 -19.40
C ALA A 18 -0.35 -1.30 -19.59
N ILE A 19 0.91 -1.76 -19.56
CA ILE A 19 1.30 -3.17 -19.75
C ILE A 19 2.07 -3.74 -18.55
N ASP A 20 2.14 -3.01 -17.43
CA ASP A 20 3.03 -3.31 -16.31
C ASP A 20 2.28 -3.74 -15.05
N PHE A 21 2.17 -5.05 -14.85
CA PHE A 21 1.46 -5.65 -13.71
C PHE A 21 2.35 -5.86 -12.48
N ARG A 22 3.58 -5.32 -12.46
CA ARG A 22 4.54 -5.55 -11.37
C ARG A 22 4.06 -4.96 -10.05
N SER A 23 3.49 -3.76 -10.10
CA SER A 23 3.09 -2.96 -8.95
C SER A 23 2.23 -1.80 -9.41
N ASP A 24 1.31 -1.33 -8.57
CA ASP A 24 0.59 -0.08 -8.80
C ASP A 24 1.44 1.17 -8.55
N THR A 25 2.69 1.02 -8.10
CA THR A 25 3.67 2.13 -8.02
C THR A 25 4.23 2.54 -9.38
N VAL A 26 3.96 1.78 -10.44
CA VAL A 26 4.45 2.07 -11.81
C VAL A 26 3.53 3.03 -12.57
N THR A 27 2.45 3.48 -11.94
CA THR A 27 1.57 4.49 -12.51
C THR A 27 2.34 5.76 -12.85
N SER A 28 1.92 6.44 -13.93
CA SER A 28 2.53 7.67 -14.39
C SER A 28 1.49 8.79 -14.48
N PRO A 29 1.88 10.07 -14.25
CA PRO A 29 0.93 11.17 -14.18
C PRO A 29 0.04 11.32 -15.42
N THR A 30 -1.25 11.55 -15.19
CA THR A 30 -2.21 11.88 -16.24
C THR A 30 -2.10 13.36 -16.63
N ALA A 31 -2.78 13.75 -17.73
CA ALA A 31 -2.83 15.14 -18.15
C ALA A 31 -3.43 16.06 -17.08
N SER A 32 -4.43 15.59 -16.33
CA SER A 32 -5.04 16.36 -15.24
C SER A 32 -4.05 16.62 -14.09
N MET A 33 -3.28 15.59 -13.71
CA MET A 33 -2.26 15.68 -12.68
C MET A 33 -1.15 16.65 -13.10
N LEU A 34 -0.68 16.57 -14.34
CA LEU A 34 0.35 17.48 -14.87
C LEU A 34 -0.13 18.93 -14.96
N ALA A 35 -1.39 19.15 -15.33
CA ALA A 35 -2.00 20.48 -15.30
C ALA A 35 -2.08 21.02 -13.87
N ALA A 36 -2.42 20.18 -12.89
CA ALA A 36 -2.41 20.57 -11.49
C ALA A 36 -0.99 20.92 -11.01
N MET A 37 0.03 20.16 -11.40
CA MET A 37 1.44 20.46 -11.07
C MET A 37 1.88 21.84 -11.55
N SER A 38 1.43 22.26 -12.74
CA SER A 38 1.86 23.53 -13.35
C SER A 38 1.05 24.74 -12.92
N THR A 39 -0.13 24.53 -12.33
CA THR A 39 -1.08 25.63 -12.01
C THR A 39 -1.36 25.79 -10.53
N SER A 40 -0.91 24.86 -9.68
CA SER A 40 -1.12 24.95 -8.23
C SER A 40 -0.40 26.17 -7.63
N PRO A 41 -1.07 26.97 -6.77
CA PRO A 41 -0.41 27.98 -5.96
C PRO A 41 0.71 27.35 -5.12
N LEU A 42 1.84 28.03 -5.03
CA LEU A 42 3.03 27.56 -4.32
C LEU A 42 3.38 28.51 -3.18
N GLY A 43 3.87 27.92 -2.09
CA GLY A 43 4.45 28.64 -0.95
C GLY A 43 5.61 27.85 -0.38
N ASP A 44 6.19 28.31 0.74
CA ASP A 44 7.19 27.53 1.44
C ASP A 44 6.53 26.64 2.52
N ASP A 45 6.53 25.32 2.32
CA ASP A 45 5.96 24.36 3.28
C ASP A 45 6.66 24.37 4.64
N VAL A 46 7.93 24.77 4.74
CA VAL A 46 8.60 24.89 6.05
C VAL A 46 8.09 26.08 6.84
N TYR A 47 7.67 27.15 6.17
CA TYR A 47 6.96 28.27 6.80
C TYR A 47 5.45 28.01 6.92
N ASN A 48 4.96 26.85 6.44
CA ASN A 48 3.55 26.50 6.39
C ASN A 48 2.72 27.51 5.58
N GLU A 49 3.25 27.91 4.41
CA GLU A 49 2.67 28.89 3.50
C GLU A 49 2.21 28.27 2.16
N ASP A 50 2.45 26.98 1.94
CA ASP A 50 2.01 26.28 0.72
C ASP A 50 0.54 25.86 0.84
N GLU A 51 -0.36 26.73 0.36
CA GLU A 51 -1.82 26.53 0.46
C GLU A 51 -2.30 25.25 -0.21
N THR A 52 -1.68 24.84 -1.33
CA THR A 52 -2.06 23.60 -2.03
C THR A 52 -1.80 22.39 -1.14
N THR A 53 -0.64 22.34 -0.50
CA THR A 53 -0.30 21.28 0.44
C THR A 53 -1.19 21.29 1.68
N ILE A 54 -1.42 22.46 2.29
CA ILE A 54 -2.30 22.60 3.47
C ILE A 54 -3.72 22.11 3.17
N ASN A 55 -4.25 22.44 2.00
CA ASN A 55 -5.59 22.02 1.60
C ASN A 55 -5.67 20.50 1.39
N LEU A 56 -4.65 19.88 0.80
CA LEU A 56 -4.57 18.42 0.70
C LEU A 56 -4.51 17.76 2.08
N GLU A 57 -3.64 18.25 2.97
CA GLU A 57 -3.48 17.75 4.33
C GLU A 57 -4.81 17.80 5.10
N ARG A 58 -5.50 18.95 5.07
CA ARG A 58 -6.80 19.13 5.71
C ARG A 58 -7.86 18.19 5.15
N TYR A 59 -7.94 18.10 3.83
CA TYR A 59 -8.93 17.25 3.18
C TYR A 59 -8.78 15.76 3.56
N VAL A 60 -7.54 15.26 3.59
CA VAL A 60 -7.28 13.87 3.96
C VAL A 60 -7.56 13.63 5.45
N ALA A 61 -7.24 14.59 6.31
CA ALA A 61 -7.60 14.55 7.73
C ALA A 61 -9.11 14.46 7.92
N ASP A 62 -9.89 15.31 7.23
CA ASP A 62 -11.35 15.31 7.29
C ASP A 62 -11.96 13.97 6.80
N LEU A 63 -11.44 13.43 5.69
CA LEU A 63 -11.88 12.14 5.13
C LEU A 63 -11.65 10.98 6.11
N LEU A 64 -10.54 10.98 6.84
CA LEU A 64 -10.20 9.92 7.79
C LEU A 64 -10.73 10.22 9.20
N GLY A 65 -11.30 11.40 9.44
CA GLY A 65 -11.86 11.79 10.74
C GLY A 65 -10.81 12.17 11.79
N HIS A 66 -9.70 12.76 11.36
CA HIS A 66 -8.62 13.26 12.21
C HIS A 66 -8.53 14.78 12.20
N GLU A 67 -7.81 15.33 13.18
CA GLU A 67 -7.70 16.78 13.38
C GLU A 67 -6.74 17.45 12.38
N ALA A 68 -5.68 16.74 11.98
CA ALA A 68 -4.64 17.30 11.14
C ALA A 68 -3.98 16.24 10.24
N GLY A 69 -3.39 16.71 9.14
CA GLY A 69 -2.60 15.92 8.21
C GLY A 69 -1.20 16.51 8.00
N LEU A 70 -0.29 15.68 7.51
CA LEU A 70 1.06 16.05 7.12
C LEU A 70 1.47 15.34 5.84
N PHE A 71 1.79 16.12 4.81
CA PHE A 71 2.32 15.60 3.56
C PHE A 71 3.77 15.14 3.74
N VAL A 72 4.09 13.97 3.21
CA VAL A 72 5.40 13.32 3.30
C VAL A 72 5.81 12.76 1.95
N ALA A 73 7.11 12.66 1.70
CA ALA A 73 7.65 12.26 0.40
C ALA A 73 7.30 10.80 0.01
N SER A 74 7.09 9.91 0.98
CA SER A 74 6.79 8.50 0.74
C SER A 74 5.99 7.88 1.89
N GLY A 75 5.35 6.74 1.64
CA GLY A 75 4.68 5.95 2.68
C GLY A 75 5.63 5.50 3.78
N THR A 76 6.84 5.06 3.41
CA THR A 76 7.90 4.73 4.39
C THR A 76 8.24 5.92 5.29
N ALA A 77 8.38 7.13 4.74
CA ALA A 77 8.61 8.31 5.58
C ALA A 77 7.43 8.54 6.53
N GLY A 78 6.18 8.43 6.06
CA GLY A 78 4.98 8.57 6.89
C GLY A 78 4.93 7.56 8.04
N ASN A 79 5.13 6.27 7.74
CA ASN A 79 5.14 5.20 8.75
C ASN A 79 6.25 5.42 9.79
N GLN A 80 7.48 5.70 9.35
CA GLN A 80 8.61 5.87 10.25
C GLN A 80 8.50 7.14 11.12
N ILE A 81 7.98 8.24 10.55
CA ILE A 81 7.67 9.44 11.33
C ILE A 81 6.57 9.13 12.36
N ALA A 82 5.51 8.44 11.97
CA ALA A 82 4.41 8.10 12.86
C ALA A 82 4.86 7.25 14.04
N LEU A 83 5.61 6.18 13.77
CA LEU A 83 6.17 5.32 14.81
C LEU A 83 7.12 6.08 15.73
N ARG A 84 7.98 6.94 15.18
CA ARG A 84 8.89 7.76 16.00
C ARG A 84 8.15 8.75 16.90
N VAL A 85 7.04 9.33 16.44
CA VAL A 85 6.25 10.26 17.25
C VAL A 85 5.56 9.52 18.39
N HIS A 86 4.99 8.34 18.12
CA HIS A 86 4.34 7.50 19.15
C HIS A 86 5.32 6.92 20.17
N LEU A 87 6.55 6.64 19.75
CA LEU A 87 7.60 6.03 20.57
C LEU A 87 8.61 7.07 21.03
N THR A 88 8.41 7.63 22.22
CA THR A 88 9.24 8.75 22.71
C THR A 88 10.60 8.32 23.24
N GLN A 89 10.73 7.11 23.79
CA GLN A 89 11.95 6.56 24.41
C GLN A 89 12.00 5.03 24.34
N PRO A 90 13.16 4.39 24.46
CA PRO A 90 13.28 2.95 24.73
C PRO A 90 13.01 2.63 26.22
N PRO A 91 12.80 1.35 26.59
CA PRO A 91 12.61 0.19 25.72
C PRO A 91 11.14 -0.01 25.35
N HIS A 92 10.82 -0.08 24.06
CA HIS A 92 9.45 -0.36 23.59
C HIS A 92 9.45 -1.29 22.38
N SER A 93 8.31 -1.92 22.15
CA SER A 93 8.06 -2.75 20.97
C SER A 93 6.86 -2.27 20.15
N VAL A 94 6.91 -2.55 18.85
CA VAL A 94 5.81 -2.37 17.89
C VAL A 94 5.28 -3.75 17.50
N LEU A 95 4.05 -4.06 17.86
CA LEU A 95 3.38 -5.28 17.42
C LEU A 95 2.79 -5.07 16.04
N CYS A 96 3.13 -5.95 15.09
CA CYS A 96 2.60 -5.85 13.72
C CYS A 96 2.57 -7.21 13.03
N HIS A 97 1.88 -7.28 11.88
CA HIS A 97 1.91 -8.47 11.05
C HIS A 97 3.35 -8.83 10.66
N PHE A 98 3.74 -10.11 10.72
CA PHE A 98 5.12 -10.55 10.49
C PHE A 98 5.65 -10.21 9.09
N ARG A 99 4.75 -10.01 8.11
CA ARG A 99 5.06 -9.59 6.74
C ARG A 99 4.66 -8.16 6.41
N SER A 100 4.30 -7.37 7.43
CA SER A 100 3.95 -5.96 7.22
C SER A 100 5.12 -5.19 6.61
N HIS A 101 4.78 -4.13 5.89
CA HIS A 101 5.74 -3.27 5.22
C HIS A 101 6.73 -2.65 6.19
N ILE A 102 6.25 -2.14 7.33
CA ILE A 102 7.09 -1.55 8.38
C ILE A 102 8.14 -2.53 8.95
N ASN A 103 7.88 -3.85 8.88
CA ASN A 103 8.80 -4.88 9.35
C ASN A 103 9.76 -5.34 8.24
N GLN A 104 9.24 -5.64 7.05
CA GLN A 104 10.00 -6.31 5.99
C GLN A 104 10.65 -5.37 4.97
N TYR A 105 10.07 -4.18 4.79
CA TYR A 105 10.26 -3.39 3.57
C TYR A 105 10.65 -1.92 3.84
N GLU A 106 11.03 -1.61 5.08
CA GLU A 106 11.46 -0.26 5.49
C GLU A 106 12.87 -0.26 6.11
N ALA A 107 13.69 -1.24 5.70
CA ALA A 107 15.11 -1.32 6.01
C ALA A 107 15.44 -1.22 7.52
N GLY A 108 14.57 -1.78 8.38
CA GLY A 108 14.76 -1.73 9.82
C GLY A 108 14.57 -0.34 10.43
N GLY A 109 13.81 0.55 9.78
CA GLY A 109 13.56 1.92 10.24
C GLY A 109 13.08 2.02 11.69
N VAL A 110 12.25 1.07 12.14
CA VAL A 110 11.74 1.06 13.52
C VAL A 110 12.88 1.00 14.54
N ALA A 111 13.86 0.12 14.30
CA ALA A 111 15.02 -0.01 15.17
C ALA A 111 15.93 1.23 15.11
N THR A 112 16.21 1.73 13.91
CA THR A 112 17.19 2.80 13.72
C THR A 112 16.67 4.18 14.09
N LEU A 113 15.41 4.48 13.79
CA LEU A 113 14.80 5.79 14.02
C LEU A 113 14.06 5.87 15.34
N SER A 114 13.38 4.79 15.74
CA SER A 114 12.49 4.79 16.93
C SER A 114 13.08 4.11 18.16
N GLN A 115 14.26 3.49 18.06
CA GLN A 115 14.90 2.74 19.16
C GLN A 115 13.97 1.70 19.79
N ALA A 116 13.14 1.09 18.94
CA ALA A 116 12.17 0.08 19.34
C ALA A 116 12.38 -1.19 18.52
N MET A 117 12.08 -2.33 19.14
CA MET A 117 12.04 -3.58 18.42
C MET A 117 10.68 -3.79 17.76
N VAL A 118 10.64 -4.61 16.73
CA VAL A 118 9.39 -5.11 16.16
C VAL A 118 9.05 -6.43 16.84
N GLN A 119 7.78 -6.62 17.19
CA GLN A 119 7.19 -7.88 17.63
C GLN A 119 6.34 -8.43 16.47
N PRO A 120 6.93 -9.19 15.53
CA PRO A 120 6.23 -9.68 14.36
C PRO A 120 5.28 -10.83 14.75
N VAL A 121 4.00 -10.68 14.42
CA VAL A 121 2.96 -11.67 14.72
C VAL A 121 2.48 -12.34 13.45
N ARG A 122 2.44 -13.67 13.46
CA ARG A 122 1.83 -14.48 12.40
C ARG A 122 0.35 -14.68 12.74
N PRO A 123 -0.59 -14.26 11.88
CA PRO A 123 -2.00 -14.58 12.07
C PRO A 123 -2.23 -16.09 12.17
N SER A 124 -3.12 -16.48 13.07
CA SER A 124 -3.45 -17.89 13.29
C SER A 124 -4.47 -18.45 12.30
N SER A 125 -5.40 -17.63 11.81
CA SER A 125 -6.59 -18.10 11.07
C SER A 125 -7.01 -17.25 9.88
N THR A 126 -6.49 -16.03 9.74
CA THR A 126 -6.85 -15.07 8.69
C THR A 126 -5.60 -14.49 8.02
N PRO A 127 -5.70 -13.88 6.82
CA PRO A 127 -4.57 -13.16 6.24
C PRO A 127 -4.13 -11.91 7.03
N TYR A 128 -5.05 -11.28 7.77
CA TYR A 128 -4.81 -10.13 8.64
C TYR A 128 -4.71 -10.58 10.11
N LEU A 129 -4.23 -9.71 11.00
CA LEU A 129 -4.20 -9.99 12.44
C LEU A 129 -5.61 -9.92 13.06
N THR A 130 -5.91 -10.86 13.93
CA THR A 130 -7.08 -10.83 14.82
C THR A 130 -6.72 -10.28 16.21
N LEU A 131 -7.72 -9.88 16.99
CA LEU A 131 -7.54 -9.52 18.39
C LEU A 131 -6.90 -10.67 19.18
N GLU A 132 -7.28 -11.91 18.92
CA GLU A 132 -6.71 -13.09 19.55
C GLU A 132 -5.20 -13.20 19.30
N ASP A 133 -4.76 -12.95 18.06
CA ASP A 133 -3.33 -12.92 17.72
C ASP A 133 -2.60 -11.80 18.47
N VAL A 134 -3.23 -10.62 18.58
CA VAL A 134 -2.68 -9.47 19.31
C VAL A 134 -2.56 -9.77 20.80
N GLN A 135 -3.63 -10.27 21.44
CA GLN A 135 -3.67 -10.57 22.88
C GLN A 135 -2.64 -11.63 23.28
N LYS A 136 -2.38 -12.59 22.39
CA LYS A 136 -1.40 -13.65 22.64
C LYS A 136 0.03 -13.13 22.68
N GLU A 137 0.35 -12.14 21.84
CA GLU A 137 1.74 -11.72 21.59
C GLU A 137 2.09 -10.34 22.20
N VAL A 138 1.09 -9.58 22.65
CA VAL A 138 1.29 -8.25 23.25
C VAL A 138 2.02 -8.34 24.61
N VAL A 139 2.97 -7.44 24.82
CA VAL A 139 3.72 -7.34 26.09
C VAL A 139 3.18 -6.17 26.91
N LEU A 140 2.29 -6.44 27.86
CA LEU A 140 1.65 -5.43 28.71
C LEU A 140 2.42 -5.12 30.00
N GLY A 141 3.26 -6.05 30.46
CA GLY A 141 3.91 -6.00 31.77
C GLY A 141 5.11 -5.07 31.86
N SER A 142 5.65 -4.97 33.09
CA SER A 142 6.87 -4.22 33.42
C SER A 142 8.06 -5.13 33.70
N ASP A 143 8.00 -6.40 33.29
CA ASP A 143 9.13 -7.33 33.44
C ASP A 143 10.33 -6.80 32.65
N ILE A 144 11.43 -6.57 33.37
CA ILE A 144 12.65 -5.98 32.83
C ILE A 144 13.31 -6.83 31.75
N HIS A 145 12.95 -8.11 31.61
CA HIS A 145 13.46 -8.99 30.56
C HIS A 145 12.85 -8.71 29.17
N SER A 146 11.71 -8.00 29.09
CA SER A 146 10.94 -7.81 27.86
C SER A 146 10.71 -6.34 27.52
N ALA A 147 10.58 -6.02 26.22
CA ALA A 147 10.22 -4.68 25.76
C ALA A 147 8.69 -4.50 25.69
N PRO A 148 8.09 -3.62 26.51
CA PRO A 148 6.64 -3.46 26.52
C PRO A 148 6.10 -2.89 25.21
N THR A 149 4.95 -3.41 24.77
CA THR A 149 4.28 -2.96 23.56
C THR A 149 3.66 -1.58 23.79
N ARG A 150 3.97 -0.63 22.90
CA ARG A 150 3.39 0.71 22.92
C ARG A 150 2.69 1.11 21.64
N VAL A 151 2.94 0.38 20.55
CA VAL A 151 2.24 0.58 19.29
C VAL A 151 1.78 -0.78 18.76
N ILE A 152 0.51 -0.86 18.35
CA ILE A 152 0.01 -1.89 17.43
C ILE A 152 -0.11 -1.25 16.06
N ALA A 153 0.63 -1.77 15.09
CA ALA A 153 0.60 -1.29 13.71
C ALA A 153 -0.10 -2.30 12.81
N LEU A 154 -1.22 -1.89 12.21
CA LEU A 154 -1.95 -2.69 11.23
C LEU A 154 -1.68 -2.17 9.82
N GLU A 155 -1.64 -3.09 8.85
CA GLU A 155 -1.54 -2.76 7.43
C GLU A 155 -2.89 -3.04 6.78
N ASN A 156 -3.52 -2.03 6.18
CA ASN A 156 -4.80 -2.21 5.48
C ASN A 156 -4.79 -1.45 4.14
N THR A 157 -4.76 -2.16 3.00
CA THR A 157 -4.83 -3.62 2.82
C THR A 157 -3.49 -4.34 3.04
N TYR A 158 -3.52 -5.57 3.53
CA TYR A 158 -2.36 -6.48 3.51
C TYR A 158 -2.45 -7.43 2.30
N GLY A 159 -1.48 -7.38 1.39
CA GLY A 159 -1.49 -8.23 0.19
C GLY A 159 -2.75 -8.09 -0.68
N GLY A 160 -3.41 -6.94 -0.62
CA GLY A 160 -4.70 -6.68 -1.27
C GLY A 160 -5.92 -7.21 -0.52
N THR A 161 -5.75 -7.98 0.56
CA THR A 161 -6.82 -8.42 1.45
C THR A 161 -7.20 -7.33 2.44
N VAL A 162 -8.50 -7.17 2.67
CA VAL A 162 -9.05 -6.15 3.57
C VAL A 162 -9.28 -6.74 4.96
N ALA A 163 -8.76 -6.08 6.00
CA ALA A 163 -9.15 -6.38 7.36
C ALA A 163 -10.57 -5.83 7.61
N PRO A 164 -11.56 -6.66 8.03
CA PRO A 164 -12.90 -6.19 8.33
C PRO A 164 -12.88 -5.11 9.40
N LEU A 165 -13.68 -4.06 9.22
CA LEU A 165 -13.78 -2.95 10.18
C LEU A 165 -14.15 -3.43 11.59
N SER A 166 -14.98 -4.48 11.71
CA SER A 166 -15.32 -5.09 13.00
C SER A 166 -14.09 -5.63 13.72
N GLU A 167 -13.15 -6.23 13.00
CA GLU A 167 -11.92 -6.76 13.60
C GLU A 167 -10.97 -5.63 14.00
N VAL A 168 -10.84 -4.61 13.15
CA VAL A 168 -10.06 -3.40 13.48
C VAL A 168 -10.59 -2.72 14.75
N ARG A 169 -11.92 -2.64 14.91
CA ARG A 169 -12.57 -2.12 16.14
C ARG A 169 -12.21 -2.91 17.38
N ARG A 170 -12.29 -4.24 17.32
CA ARG A 170 -11.91 -5.13 18.44
C ARG A 170 -10.47 -4.88 18.90
N ILE A 171 -9.54 -4.76 17.95
CA ILE A 171 -8.13 -4.45 18.25
C ILE A 171 -7.99 -3.03 18.82
N SER A 172 -8.73 -2.07 18.29
CA SER A 172 -8.72 -0.68 18.76
C SER A 172 -9.21 -0.51 20.19
N GLU A 173 -10.34 -1.12 20.53
CA GLU A 173 -10.88 -1.14 21.90
C GLU A 173 -9.88 -1.75 22.88
N PHE A 174 -9.26 -2.86 22.51
CA PHE A 174 -8.21 -3.49 23.30
C PHE A 174 -6.99 -2.56 23.48
N ALA A 175 -6.48 -1.97 22.40
CA ALA A 175 -5.33 -1.08 22.46
C ALA A 175 -5.60 0.13 23.37
N ARG A 176 -6.75 0.79 23.21
CA ARG A 176 -7.15 1.94 24.03
C ARG A 176 -7.27 1.59 25.51
N SER A 177 -7.88 0.44 25.83
CA SER A 177 -8.02 -0.01 27.23
C SER A 177 -6.68 -0.26 27.93
N HIS A 178 -5.60 -0.48 27.17
CA HIS A 178 -4.24 -0.68 27.67
C HIS A 178 -3.31 0.51 27.45
N GLY A 179 -3.82 1.65 26.95
CA GLY A 179 -2.99 2.82 26.64
C GLY A 179 -1.97 2.59 25.52
N ILE A 180 -2.21 1.61 24.63
CA ILE A 180 -1.37 1.32 23.47
C ILE A 180 -1.86 2.14 22.29
N LYS A 181 -0.93 2.74 21.54
CA LYS A 181 -1.25 3.51 20.33
C LYS A 181 -1.50 2.59 19.15
N MET A 182 -2.42 3.00 18.28
CA MET A 182 -2.66 2.32 17.02
C MET A 182 -2.21 3.16 15.82
N HIS A 183 -1.44 2.53 14.93
CA HIS A 183 -1.05 3.10 13.65
C HIS A 183 -1.58 2.23 12.49
N CYS A 184 -2.13 2.87 11.46
CA CYS A 184 -2.44 2.19 10.20
C CYS A 184 -1.40 2.55 9.12
N ASP A 185 -0.67 1.55 8.66
CA ASP A 185 -0.12 1.59 7.30
C ASP A 185 -1.27 1.40 6.32
N GLY A 186 -1.84 2.54 5.93
CA GLY A 186 -2.96 2.67 5.02
C GLY A 186 -2.51 2.95 3.59
N ALA A 187 -1.32 2.47 3.16
CA ALA A 187 -0.79 2.72 1.82
C ALA A 187 -1.80 2.43 0.69
N ARG A 188 -2.77 1.54 0.94
CA ARG A 188 -3.89 1.22 0.02
C ARG A 188 -5.26 1.30 0.71
N LEU A 189 -5.41 2.11 1.75
CA LEU A 189 -6.68 2.26 2.48
C LEU A 189 -7.83 2.75 1.58
N TRP A 190 -7.50 3.48 0.50
CA TRP A 190 -8.45 3.83 -0.56
C TRP A 190 -9.15 2.60 -1.17
N HIS A 191 -8.42 1.50 -1.36
CA HIS A 191 -9.00 0.25 -1.87
C HIS A 191 -9.90 -0.41 -0.82
N ALA A 192 -9.44 -0.47 0.44
CA ALA A 192 -10.20 -1.07 1.54
C ALA A 192 -11.55 -0.36 1.76
N ALA A 193 -11.59 0.97 1.65
CA ALA A 193 -12.82 1.73 1.76
C ALA A 193 -13.87 1.34 0.72
N ILE A 194 -13.45 1.10 -0.54
CA ILE A 194 -14.37 0.67 -1.61
C ILE A 194 -14.99 -0.69 -1.28
N VAL A 195 -14.18 -1.65 -0.81
CA VAL A 195 -14.66 -2.98 -0.42
C VAL A 195 -15.61 -2.90 0.78
N ALA A 196 -15.35 -2.01 1.73
CA ALA A 196 -16.12 -1.89 2.97
C ALA A 196 -17.45 -1.13 2.84
N GLY A 197 -17.76 -0.53 1.68
CA GLY A 197 -19.02 0.19 1.47
C GLY A 197 -18.88 1.58 0.86
N GLY A 198 -17.67 1.98 0.44
CA GLY A 198 -17.40 3.21 -0.29
C GLY A 198 -16.70 4.29 0.55
N VAL A 199 -16.78 5.54 0.09
CA VAL A 199 -16.01 6.67 0.65
C VAL A 199 -16.26 6.89 2.14
N GLY A 200 -17.50 6.70 2.61
CA GLY A 200 -17.89 6.87 4.01
C GLY A 200 -17.08 5.98 4.97
N SER A 201 -16.63 4.82 4.51
CA SER A 201 -15.86 3.87 5.32
C SER A 201 -14.44 4.34 5.64
N LEU A 202 -13.88 5.33 4.91
CA LEU A 202 -12.58 5.91 5.25
C LEU A 202 -12.59 6.52 6.66
N LYS A 203 -13.64 7.27 6.98
CA LYS A 203 -13.81 7.91 8.28
C LYS A 203 -14.04 6.88 9.38
N GLU A 204 -14.71 5.77 9.06
CA GLU A 204 -14.93 4.69 10.00
C GLU A 204 -13.65 3.96 10.33
N TYR A 205 -12.83 3.61 9.33
CA TYR A 205 -11.51 3.02 9.57
C TYR A 205 -10.59 4.00 10.30
N GLY A 206 -10.48 5.25 9.84
CA GLY A 206 -9.54 6.23 10.39
C GLY A 206 -9.71 6.47 11.90
N LYS A 207 -10.97 6.58 12.36
CA LYS A 207 -11.29 6.74 13.79
C LYS A 207 -10.80 5.60 14.69
N GLU A 208 -10.54 4.42 14.13
CA GLU A 208 -10.03 3.28 14.91
C GLU A 208 -8.53 3.36 15.19
N PHE A 209 -7.81 4.31 14.58
CA PHE A 209 -6.37 4.50 14.76
C PHE A 209 -6.05 5.84 15.43
N ASP A 210 -4.91 5.93 16.11
CA ASP A 210 -4.36 7.21 16.56
C ASP A 210 -3.68 7.96 15.40
N SER A 211 -3.15 7.22 14.42
CA SER A 211 -2.61 7.79 13.19
C SER A 211 -2.72 6.84 12.00
N VAL A 212 -2.83 7.41 10.79
CA VAL A 212 -2.93 6.66 9.52
C VAL A 212 -2.00 7.28 8.49
N THR A 213 -1.28 6.47 7.72
CA THR A 213 -0.54 6.92 6.53
C THR A 213 -1.25 6.44 5.27
N VAL A 214 -1.64 7.32 4.35
CA VAL A 214 -2.22 6.96 3.05
C VAL A 214 -1.34 7.41 1.88
N CYS A 215 -1.16 6.54 0.88
CA CYS A 215 -0.31 6.83 -0.27
C CYS A 215 -1.09 7.33 -1.49
N PHE A 216 -0.52 8.27 -2.24
CA PHE A 216 -1.03 8.69 -3.55
C PHE A 216 -0.23 8.09 -4.71
N SER A 217 1.03 7.73 -4.47
CA SER A 217 1.96 7.19 -5.47
C SER A 217 1.87 5.68 -5.72
N LYS A 218 0.64 5.18 -5.70
CA LYS A 218 0.26 3.78 -5.96
C LYS A 218 -0.95 3.76 -6.90
N GLY A 219 -1.97 2.95 -6.60
CA GLY A 219 -3.20 2.87 -7.39
C GLY A 219 -3.96 4.18 -7.61
N ILE A 220 -3.67 5.26 -6.86
CA ILE A 220 -4.21 6.61 -7.08
C ILE A 220 -3.50 7.34 -8.24
N GLY A 221 -2.24 7.01 -8.54
CA GLY A 221 -1.55 7.48 -9.75
C GLY A 221 -0.69 8.73 -9.61
N ALA A 222 -0.64 9.38 -8.45
CA ALA A 222 0.20 10.56 -8.25
C ALA A 222 1.71 10.20 -8.37
N PRO A 223 2.58 11.11 -8.85
CA PRO A 223 3.99 10.78 -9.02
C PRO A 223 4.73 10.56 -7.70
N VAL A 224 4.36 11.31 -6.65
CA VAL A 224 5.05 11.33 -5.36
C VAL A 224 4.02 11.54 -4.25
N GLY A 225 4.33 11.00 -3.07
CA GLY A 225 3.76 11.51 -1.83
C GLY A 225 2.78 10.59 -1.14
N SER A 226 2.62 10.89 0.14
CA SER A 226 1.66 10.29 1.05
C SER A 226 1.23 11.37 2.04
N VAL A 227 0.12 11.16 2.73
CA VAL A 227 -0.28 12.01 3.86
C VAL A 227 -0.43 11.12 5.08
N MET A 228 0.19 11.53 6.18
CA MET A 228 -0.09 10.95 7.48
C MET A 228 -1.07 11.86 8.24
N VAL A 229 -2.02 11.27 8.96
CA VAL A 229 -3.03 12.00 9.74
C VAL A 229 -3.01 11.55 11.20
N GLY A 230 -3.48 12.41 12.09
CA GLY A 230 -3.57 12.14 13.52
C GLY A 230 -4.15 13.31 14.30
N SER A 231 -3.96 13.33 15.62
CA SER A 231 -4.27 14.52 16.41
C SER A 231 -3.37 15.70 16.01
N LYS A 232 -3.79 16.92 16.31
CA LYS A 232 -2.99 18.12 16.06
C LYS A 232 -1.63 18.03 16.77
N GLU A 233 -1.62 17.60 18.03
CA GLU A 233 -0.39 17.43 18.81
C GLU A 233 0.57 16.42 18.15
N PHE A 234 0.03 15.30 17.66
CA PHE A 234 0.80 14.29 16.93
C PHE A 234 1.42 14.86 15.65
N ILE A 235 0.64 15.61 14.86
CA ILE A 235 1.12 16.21 13.61
C ILE A 235 2.14 17.33 13.86
N ASP A 236 1.94 18.15 14.88
CA ASP A 236 2.91 19.19 15.28
C ASP A 236 4.27 18.54 15.60
N ARG A 237 4.28 17.43 16.35
CA ARG A 237 5.50 16.64 16.61
C ARG A 237 6.05 15.95 15.36
N ALA A 238 5.18 15.44 14.50
CA ALA A 238 5.57 14.80 13.24
C ALA A 238 6.32 15.76 12.32
N ARG A 239 5.99 17.05 12.30
CA ARG A 239 6.73 18.07 11.53
C ARG A 239 8.19 18.19 11.99
N TRP A 240 8.47 18.10 13.30
CA TRP A 240 9.85 18.11 13.81
C TRP A 240 10.64 16.89 13.34
N VAL A 241 10.05 15.70 13.44
CA VAL A 241 10.69 14.45 12.98
C VAL A 241 10.88 14.49 11.46
N ARG A 242 9.87 14.92 10.70
CA ARG A 242 9.97 15.11 9.24
C ARG A 242 11.12 16.06 8.90
N LYS A 243 11.29 17.15 9.64
CA LYS A 243 12.40 18.11 9.44
C LYS A 243 13.76 17.47 9.73
N SER A 244 13.89 16.71 10.81
CA SER A 244 15.17 16.13 11.23
C SER A 244 15.68 15.05 10.27
N ILE A 245 14.78 14.33 9.60
CA ILE A 245 15.13 13.29 8.62
C ILE A 245 15.16 13.80 7.16
N GLY A 246 15.11 15.12 6.96
CA GLY A 246 15.24 15.73 5.63
C GLY A 246 13.97 15.79 4.78
N GLY A 247 12.80 15.48 5.35
CA GLY A 247 11.50 15.52 4.65
C GLY A 247 10.85 16.90 4.58
N GLY A 248 11.42 17.93 5.22
CA GLY A 248 10.90 19.31 5.20
C GLY A 248 11.26 20.04 3.91
N MET A 249 10.46 19.79 2.86
CA MET A 249 10.58 20.36 1.52
C MET A 249 10.11 21.83 1.45
N ARG A 250 10.20 22.46 0.27
CA ARG A 250 9.80 23.85 0.03
C ARG A 250 8.46 23.92 -0.70
N GLN A 251 8.44 24.27 -1.99
CA GLN A 251 7.22 24.40 -2.80
C GLN A 251 6.61 23.03 -3.15
N THR A 252 6.04 22.38 -2.15
CA THR A 252 5.44 21.04 -2.26
C THR A 252 4.11 21.05 -3.01
N GLY A 253 3.48 22.21 -3.18
CA GLY A 253 2.24 22.39 -3.92
C GLY A 253 2.27 21.80 -5.33
N VAL A 254 3.45 21.74 -5.97
CA VAL A 254 3.64 21.05 -7.26
C VAL A 254 3.20 19.58 -7.17
N ILE A 255 3.70 18.84 -6.18
CA ILE A 255 3.40 17.40 -6.02
C ILE A 255 2.12 17.14 -5.22
N ALA A 256 1.75 18.04 -4.30
CA ALA A 256 0.48 17.95 -3.59
C ALA A 256 -0.72 18.22 -4.52
N GLY A 257 -0.60 19.16 -5.45
CA GLY A 257 -1.60 19.41 -6.48
C GLY A 257 -1.84 18.19 -7.38
N ALA A 258 -0.76 17.51 -7.78
CA ALA A 258 -0.86 16.24 -8.51
C ALA A 258 -1.58 15.17 -7.69
N ALA A 259 -1.26 15.04 -6.40
CA ALA A 259 -1.90 14.08 -5.50
C ALA A 259 -3.41 14.35 -5.33
N ARG A 260 -3.80 15.63 -5.23
CA ARG A 260 -5.21 16.02 -5.18
C ARG A 260 -5.95 15.66 -6.46
N ALA A 261 -5.41 16.08 -7.61
CA ALA A 261 -6.01 15.79 -8.91
C ALA A 261 -6.10 14.29 -9.19
N ALA A 262 -5.07 13.52 -8.79
CA ALA A 262 -5.05 12.08 -8.88
C ALA A 262 -6.18 11.43 -8.07
N LEU A 263 -6.37 11.89 -6.82
CA LEU A 263 -7.43 11.38 -5.97
C LEU A 263 -8.82 11.67 -6.57
N ASP A 264 -9.07 12.90 -7.03
CA ASP A 264 -10.35 13.31 -7.64
C ASP A 264 -10.63 12.55 -8.95
N GLU A 265 -9.60 12.23 -9.74
CA GLU A 265 -9.76 11.52 -11.00
C GLU A 265 -9.98 10.00 -10.81
N VAL A 266 -9.32 9.40 -9.82
CA VAL A 266 -9.18 7.95 -9.73
C VAL A 266 -10.08 7.33 -8.66
N PHE A 267 -10.32 8.02 -7.54
CA PHE A 267 -11.13 7.51 -6.44
C PHE A 267 -12.53 8.14 -6.43
N PRO A 268 -13.61 7.35 -6.24
CA PRO A 268 -13.62 5.90 -6.01
C PRO A 268 -13.72 5.05 -7.29
N ASP A 269 -14.25 5.61 -8.39
CA ASP A 269 -14.78 4.80 -9.50
C ASP A 269 -13.72 4.03 -10.29
N LYS A 270 -12.59 4.67 -10.62
CA LYS A 270 -11.54 3.97 -11.39
C LYS A 270 -10.87 2.90 -10.53
N LEU A 271 -10.69 3.16 -9.23
CA LEU A 271 -10.21 2.13 -8.30
C LEU A 271 -11.17 0.94 -8.22
N ALA A 272 -12.48 1.15 -8.11
CA ALA A 272 -13.45 0.06 -8.10
C ALA A 272 -13.38 -0.79 -9.37
N LYS A 273 -13.18 -0.16 -10.54
CA LYS A 273 -12.96 -0.87 -11.81
C LYS A 273 -11.72 -1.77 -11.77
N THR A 274 -10.63 -1.35 -11.10
CA THR A 274 -9.44 -2.22 -10.97
C THR A 274 -9.71 -3.48 -10.18
N HIS A 275 -10.63 -3.44 -9.20
CA HIS A 275 -11.04 -4.62 -8.44
C HIS A 275 -11.83 -5.59 -9.33
N GLY A 276 -12.73 -5.06 -10.16
CA GLY A 276 -13.46 -5.86 -11.15
C GLY A 276 -12.53 -6.57 -12.14
N VAL A 277 -11.49 -5.87 -12.63
CA VAL A 277 -10.47 -6.47 -13.50
C VAL A 277 -9.66 -7.55 -12.76
N ALA A 278 -9.28 -7.31 -11.50
CA ALA A 278 -8.58 -8.33 -10.71
C ALA A 278 -9.44 -9.58 -10.48
N LYS A 279 -10.76 -9.43 -10.25
CA LYS A 279 -11.71 -10.54 -10.15
C LYS A 279 -11.91 -11.30 -11.45
N ASP A 280 -11.91 -10.60 -12.58
CA ASP A 280 -11.95 -11.23 -13.91
C ASP A 280 -10.68 -12.07 -14.17
N ILE A 281 -9.49 -11.54 -13.84
CA ILE A 281 -8.23 -12.30 -13.94
C ILE A 281 -8.24 -13.50 -12.96
N GLU A 282 -8.72 -13.33 -11.73
CA GLU A 282 -8.89 -14.43 -10.75
C GLU A 282 -9.79 -15.54 -11.30
N SER A 283 -10.92 -15.18 -11.93
CA SER A 283 -11.86 -16.14 -12.52
C SER A 283 -11.21 -16.93 -13.67
N HIS A 284 -10.45 -16.25 -14.53
CA HIS A 284 -9.70 -16.92 -15.60
C HIS A 284 -8.64 -17.88 -15.03
N LEU A 285 -7.88 -17.43 -14.03
CA LEU A 285 -6.88 -18.23 -13.33
C LEU A 285 -7.49 -19.50 -12.73
N HIS A 286 -8.64 -19.40 -12.06
CA HIS A 286 -9.35 -20.56 -11.51
C HIS A 286 -9.84 -21.52 -12.61
N SER A 287 -10.24 -21.02 -13.78
CA SER A 287 -10.64 -21.87 -14.91
C SER A 287 -9.48 -22.74 -15.45
N LEU A 288 -8.23 -22.31 -15.20
CA LEU A 288 -7.01 -23.06 -15.53
C LEU A 288 -6.58 -24.04 -14.41
N GLY A 289 -7.35 -24.16 -13.32
CA GLY A 289 -7.03 -25.02 -12.18
C GLY A 289 -5.97 -24.44 -11.21
N LEU A 290 -5.54 -23.20 -11.44
CA LEU A 290 -4.63 -22.50 -10.53
C LEU A 290 -5.40 -21.99 -9.29
N LYS A 291 -4.68 -21.70 -8.21
CA LYS A 291 -5.25 -21.15 -6.95
C LYS A 291 -4.54 -19.87 -6.55
N THR A 292 -5.18 -19.08 -5.70
CA THR A 292 -4.60 -17.89 -5.09
C THR A 292 -4.10 -18.17 -3.67
N VAL A 293 -3.03 -17.49 -3.26
CA VAL A 293 -2.45 -17.54 -1.91
C VAL A 293 -3.30 -16.74 -0.92
N LEU A 294 -3.84 -15.60 -1.38
CA LEU A 294 -4.67 -14.69 -0.61
C LEU A 294 -6.00 -14.43 -1.33
N PRO A 295 -7.06 -14.04 -0.59
CA PRO A 295 -8.28 -13.49 -1.17
C PRO A 295 -7.99 -12.28 -2.06
N VAL A 296 -8.57 -12.27 -3.27
CA VAL A 296 -8.49 -11.15 -4.21
C VAL A 296 -9.60 -10.14 -3.89
N ASP A 297 -9.48 -9.42 -2.77
CA ASP A 297 -10.52 -8.45 -2.38
C ASP A 297 -10.42 -7.15 -3.18
N THR A 298 -9.21 -6.79 -3.61
CA THR A 298 -8.92 -5.51 -4.26
C THR A 298 -8.18 -5.69 -5.59
N ASN A 299 -7.00 -5.11 -5.76
CA ASN A 299 -6.28 -5.03 -7.03
C ASN A 299 -5.07 -5.97 -7.13
N MET A 300 -4.92 -6.92 -6.21
CA MET A 300 -3.77 -7.83 -6.17
C MET A 300 -4.20 -9.28 -6.25
N ILE A 301 -3.42 -10.05 -7.00
CA ILE A 301 -3.56 -11.49 -7.14
C ILE A 301 -2.19 -12.10 -6.84
N PHE A 302 -2.19 -13.12 -5.99
CA PHE A 302 -1.00 -13.91 -5.68
C PHE A 302 -1.25 -15.34 -6.08
N ILE A 303 -0.66 -15.79 -7.19
CA ILE A 303 -0.81 -17.16 -7.66
C ILE A 303 -0.06 -18.11 -6.71
N ASP A 304 -0.70 -19.20 -6.30
CA ASP A 304 -0.07 -20.29 -5.54
C ASP A 304 0.79 -21.15 -6.49
N LEU A 305 1.94 -20.60 -6.88
CA LEU A 305 2.86 -21.22 -7.85
C LEU A 305 3.38 -22.56 -7.35
N GLU A 306 3.66 -22.66 -6.05
CA GLU A 306 4.15 -23.89 -5.42
C GLU A 306 3.12 -25.01 -5.53
N ALA A 307 1.86 -24.75 -5.16
CA ALA A 307 0.79 -25.74 -5.32
C ALA A 307 0.51 -26.09 -6.79
N ALA A 308 0.77 -25.18 -7.71
CA ALA A 308 0.62 -25.40 -9.15
C ALA A 308 1.83 -26.09 -9.81
N GLY A 309 2.94 -26.30 -9.09
CA GLY A 309 4.18 -26.80 -9.68
C GLY A 309 4.79 -25.86 -10.73
N LEU A 310 4.44 -24.58 -10.68
CA LEU A 310 4.88 -23.55 -11.62
C LEU A 310 6.05 -22.74 -11.06
N ASP A 311 6.93 -22.28 -11.94
CA ASP A 311 7.98 -21.32 -11.60
C ASP A 311 7.64 -19.91 -12.09
N ASN A 312 7.97 -18.88 -11.30
CA ASN A 312 7.71 -17.50 -11.68
C ASN A 312 8.48 -17.09 -12.95
N SER A 313 9.67 -17.65 -13.17
CA SER A 313 10.48 -17.36 -14.36
C SER A 313 9.75 -17.72 -15.65
N TRP A 314 8.93 -18.77 -15.65
CA TRP A 314 8.16 -19.20 -16.83
C TRP A 314 7.05 -18.20 -17.16
N LEU A 315 6.37 -17.69 -16.13
CA LEU A 315 5.39 -16.61 -16.28
C LEU A 315 6.03 -15.34 -16.83
N VAL A 316 7.18 -14.94 -16.29
CA VAL A 316 7.91 -13.74 -16.72
C VAL A 316 8.44 -13.88 -18.16
N GLU A 317 8.95 -15.05 -18.53
CA GLU A 317 9.42 -15.35 -19.89
C GLU A 317 8.29 -15.18 -20.91
N VAL A 318 7.17 -15.88 -20.70
CA VAL A 318 6.02 -15.83 -21.62
C VAL A 318 5.35 -14.45 -21.61
N ALA A 319 5.29 -13.77 -20.46
CA ALA A 319 4.81 -12.40 -20.39
C ALA A 319 5.67 -11.44 -21.21
N LYS A 320 7.00 -11.59 -21.15
CA LYS A 320 7.92 -10.77 -21.94
C LYS A 320 7.75 -11.00 -23.44
N GLU A 321 7.55 -12.24 -23.88
CA GLU A 321 7.20 -12.57 -25.27
C GLU A 321 5.91 -11.86 -25.72
N ALA A 322 4.91 -11.77 -24.83
CA ALA A 322 3.65 -11.06 -25.05
C ALA A 322 3.75 -9.53 -24.91
N GLY A 323 4.93 -8.98 -24.61
CA GLY A 323 5.14 -7.55 -24.41
C GLY A 323 4.59 -7.01 -23.08
N LEU A 324 4.43 -7.86 -22.07
CA LEU A 324 3.97 -7.51 -20.73
C LEU A 324 5.12 -7.51 -19.71
N ARG A 325 4.89 -6.89 -18.55
CA ARG A 325 5.80 -6.96 -17.40
C ARG A 325 5.08 -7.56 -16.20
N LEU A 326 5.64 -8.64 -15.66
CA LEU A 326 5.15 -9.31 -14.46
C LEU A 326 6.13 -9.18 -13.30
N GLY A 327 5.58 -9.25 -12.08
CA GLY A 327 6.35 -9.22 -10.85
C GLY A 327 7.01 -10.56 -10.52
N TYR A 328 7.43 -10.66 -9.27
CA TYR A 328 8.01 -11.88 -8.70
C TYR A 328 6.98 -12.64 -7.87
N GLY A 329 7.23 -13.93 -7.63
CA GLY A 329 6.42 -14.76 -6.73
C GLY A 329 4.94 -14.86 -7.10
N GLY A 330 4.61 -14.86 -8.39
CA GLY A 330 3.22 -14.98 -8.86
C GLY A 330 2.36 -13.77 -8.53
N ARG A 331 2.95 -12.62 -8.22
CA ARG A 331 2.20 -11.40 -7.91
C ARG A 331 1.81 -10.64 -9.18
N ILE A 332 0.52 -10.39 -9.32
CA ILE A 332 -0.09 -9.54 -10.35
C ILE A 332 -0.78 -8.37 -9.64
N VAL A 333 -0.49 -7.15 -10.05
CA VAL A 333 -1.12 -5.93 -9.52
C VAL A 333 -1.80 -5.17 -10.65
N VAL A 334 -3.07 -4.83 -10.48
CA VAL A 334 -3.86 -4.06 -11.44
C VAL A 334 -3.95 -2.60 -10.97
N HIS A 335 -3.84 -1.65 -11.90
CA HIS A 335 -4.07 -0.23 -11.62
C HIS A 335 -4.83 0.42 -12.78
N HIS A 336 -5.32 1.64 -12.57
CA HIS A 336 -6.29 2.30 -13.47
C HIS A 336 -5.77 2.63 -14.88
N GLN A 337 -4.48 2.40 -15.16
CA GLN A 337 -3.87 2.62 -16.48
C GLN A 337 -3.68 1.33 -17.27
N ILE A 338 -3.84 0.15 -16.65
CA ILE A 338 -3.76 -1.13 -17.34
C ILE A 338 -4.81 -1.17 -18.45
N SER A 339 -4.37 -1.50 -19.68
CA SER A 339 -5.27 -1.57 -20.83
C SER A 339 -6.03 -2.90 -20.88
N THR A 340 -7.23 -2.90 -21.47
CA THR A 340 -7.99 -4.13 -21.72
C THR A 340 -7.20 -5.14 -22.56
N GLU A 341 -6.44 -4.65 -23.56
CA GLU A 341 -5.58 -5.52 -24.37
C GLU A 341 -4.49 -6.20 -23.52
N ALA A 342 -3.90 -5.48 -22.55
CA ALA A 342 -2.91 -6.05 -21.64
C ALA A 342 -3.52 -7.13 -20.73
N VAL A 343 -4.77 -6.95 -20.29
CA VAL A 343 -5.50 -7.97 -19.51
C VAL A 343 -5.72 -9.24 -20.33
N GLU A 344 -6.17 -9.12 -21.58
CA GLU A 344 -6.37 -10.28 -22.45
C GLU A 344 -5.05 -10.99 -22.80
N LYS A 345 -3.98 -10.24 -23.06
CA LYS A 345 -2.64 -10.82 -23.20
C LYS A 345 -2.20 -11.56 -21.94
N LEU A 346 -2.46 -11.02 -20.75
CA LEU A 346 -2.13 -11.66 -19.50
C LEU A 346 -2.87 -12.99 -19.33
N LYS A 347 -4.18 -13.03 -19.64
CA LYS A 347 -4.94 -14.28 -19.65
C LYS A 347 -4.33 -15.31 -20.62
N GLY A 348 -3.92 -14.87 -21.81
CA GLY A 348 -3.21 -15.71 -22.78
C GLY A 348 -1.86 -16.24 -22.27
N VAL A 349 -1.10 -15.42 -21.56
CA VAL A 349 0.16 -15.82 -20.89
C VAL A 349 -0.11 -16.93 -19.88
N LEU A 350 -1.10 -16.75 -19.00
CA LEU A 350 -1.46 -17.77 -17.99
C LEU A 350 -1.85 -19.09 -18.65
N SER A 351 -2.73 -19.05 -19.65
CA SER A 351 -3.14 -20.24 -20.40
C SER A 351 -1.97 -20.93 -21.11
N THR A 352 -1.05 -20.16 -21.67
CA THR A 352 0.13 -20.68 -22.37
C THR A 352 1.09 -21.38 -21.42
N VAL A 353 1.37 -20.79 -20.25
CA VAL A 353 2.26 -21.38 -19.27
C VAL A 353 1.69 -22.69 -18.71
N VAL A 354 0.39 -22.71 -18.38
CA VAL A 354 -0.28 -23.93 -17.91
C VAL A 354 -0.26 -25.01 -18.99
N LYS A 355 -0.54 -24.66 -20.26
CA LYS A 355 -0.46 -25.61 -21.38
C LYS A 355 0.95 -26.18 -21.55
N ARG A 356 1.97 -25.32 -21.63
CA ARG A 356 3.39 -25.74 -21.78
C ARG A 356 3.83 -26.63 -20.61
N HIS A 357 3.38 -26.32 -19.40
CA HIS A 357 3.66 -27.14 -18.22
C HIS A 357 3.04 -28.54 -18.33
N ASN A 358 1.75 -28.63 -18.69
CA ASN A 358 1.06 -29.90 -18.87
C ASN A 358 1.65 -30.76 -20.00
N GLU A 359 2.17 -30.12 -21.05
CA GLU A 359 2.90 -30.78 -22.16
C GLU A 359 4.34 -31.19 -21.78
N GLY A 360 4.82 -30.82 -20.59
CA GLY A 360 6.13 -31.21 -20.07
C GLY A 360 7.28 -30.32 -20.52
N ALA A 361 7.03 -29.13 -21.08
CA ALA A 361 8.05 -28.23 -21.61
C ALA A 361 9.07 -27.72 -20.56
N TYR A 362 8.77 -27.91 -19.27
CA TYR A 362 9.58 -27.43 -18.16
C TYR A 362 10.20 -28.55 -17.30
N LYS A 363 10.05 -29.83 -17.67
CA LYS A 363 10.45 -30.99 -16.85
C LYS A 363 11.93 -30.98 -16.44
N ASP A 364 12.82 -30.50 -17.31
CA ASP A 364 14.27 -30.46 -17.06
C ASP A 364 14.76 -29.09 -16.56
N ARG A 365 13.86 -28.13 -16.34
CA ARG A 365 14.23 -26.80 -15.85
C ARG A 365 14.27 -26.80 -14.32
N VAL A 366 15.35 -26.26 -13.76
CA VAL A 366 15.46 -26.04 -12.31
C VAL A 366 14.45 -24.96 -11.89
N GLN A 367 13.61 -25.27 -10.89
CA GLN A 367 12.74 -24.29 -10.27
C GLN A 367 13.58 -23.31 -9.44
N THR A 368 13.64 -22.07 -9.90
CA THR A 368 14.21 -20.97 -9.15
C THR A 368 13.06 -20.23 -8.48
N ASN A 369 12.75 -20.59 -7.24
CA ASN A 369 11.80 -19.83 -6.44
C ASN A 369 12.32 -18.40 -6.27
N GLY A 370 12.00 -17.48 -7.20
CA GLY A 370 12.51 -16.12 -7.20
C GLY A 370 12.04 -15.38 -5.96
N HIS A 371 12.91 -15.22 -4.96
CA HIS A 371 12.62 -14.48 -3.73
C HIS A 371 12.72 -12.98 -4.04
N GLY A 372 11.62 -12.39 -4.51
CA GLY A 372 11.51 -10.96 -4.80
C GLY A 372 10.68 -10.21 -3.76
N TYR A 373 10.81 -8.88 -3.77
CA TYR A 373 10.04 -7.95 -2.94
C TYR A 373 8.54 -8.23 -3.03
N GLY A 374 7.91 -8.46 -1.88
CA GLY A 374 6.47 -8.70 -1.76
C GLY A 374 5.98 -10.05 -2.27
N SER A 375 6.86 -11.04 -2.49
CA SER A 375 6.43 -12.43 -2.77
C SER A 375 5.69 -13.02 -1.55
N LEU A 376 4.62 -13.79 -1.80
CA LEU A 376 3.84 -14.50 -0.78
C LEU A 376 3.91 -16.02 -0.99
N LYS A 377 3.89 -16.76 0.12
CA LYS A 377 3.79 -18.22 0.18
C LYS A 377 2.68 -18.55 1.17
N ARG A 378 2.03 -19.69 0.96
CA ARG A 378 0.89 -20.17 1.75
C ARG A 378 1.24 -20.57 3.20
N THR A 379 2.53 -20.66 3.52
CA THR A 379 3.06 -21.13 4.83
C THR A 379 3.19 -20.03 5.88
#